data_AF-A0A7J6MKH4-F1
#
_entry.id   AF-A0A7J6MKH4-F1
#
_cell.length_a   1.000
_cell.length_b   1.000
_cell.length_c   1.000
_cell.angle_alpha   90.00
_cell.angle_beta   90.00
_cell.angle_gamma   90.00
#
_symmetry.space_group_name_H-M   'P 1'
#
loop_
_entity.id
_entity.type
_entity.pdbx_description
1 polymer ?
#
loop_
_entity_poly.entity_id
_entity_poly.type
_entity_poly.pdbx_seq_one_letter_code
_entity_poly.pdbx_strand_id
1 'polypeptide(L)'
;MKIASVFVDFQKAFDSLVWSSSWKILAAAGMPKFFVELIRRLYDDAKVTIRINKEGKVSDIFDQKIGVRQGSCLSPIIFILVLDHCIRAAVEACEERGFEVEWLGYADDLYIAGNSVEEVEFFLQELQAAAYYVGLMINGDKTVVMAKGMTTKSVLCKGGLTEERVAVKWDDGIYEGWLRPVVDDDLDSRFHPTHQVIYDDGSVVAYIVKKAGWIQDEDGDKLRITRLGFNRLVG
;
A
#
# COMPACT_ATOMS: atom_id res chain seq x y z
N MET A 1 -7.05 29.42 -4.24
CA MET A 1 -6.58 29.05 -2.88
C MET A 1 -7.16 27.68 -2.59
N LYS A 2 -6.30 26.66 -2.42
CA LYS A 2 -6.73 25.30 -2.09
C LYS A 2 -7.43 25.29 -0.71
N ILE A 3 -8.46 24.47 -0.55
CA ILE A 3 -9.36 24.50 0.63
C ILE A 3 -8.93 23.46 1.68
N ALA A 4 -8.26 22.39 1.25
CA ALA A 4 -7.70 21.36 2.12
C ALA A 4 -6.27 21.03 1.69
N SER A 5 -5.41 20.78 2.68
CA SER A 5 -4.05 20.30 2.45
C SER A 5 -3.59 19.35 3.55
N VAL A 6 -2.68 18.44 3.22
CA VAL A 6 -2.18 17.42 4.13
C VAL A 6 -0.67 17.24 3.94
N PHE A 7 0.05 17.14 5.05
CA PHE A 7 1.45 16.76 5.11
C PHE A 7 1.54 15.33 5.62
N VAL A 8 1.92 14.41 4.75
CA VAL A 8 2.01 12.96 4.99
C VAL A 8 3.44 12.61 5.39
N ASP A 9 3.54 11.80 6.46
CA ASP A 9 4.78 11.16 6.93
C ASP A 9 4.59 9.64 6.84
N PHE A 10 5.64 8.90 6.48
CA PHE A 10 5.61 7.43 6.44
C PHE A 10 6.34 6.82 7.65
N GLN A 11 5.80 5.73 8.19
CA GLN A 11 6.43 4.99 9.27
C GLN A 11 7.66 4.23 8.76
N LYS A 12 8.83 4.60 9.29
CA LYS A 12 10.12 3.93 9.03
C LYS A 12 10.36 3.70 7.54
N ALA A 13 10.16 4.72 6.72
CA ALA A 13 10.01 4.58 5.27
C ALA A 13 11.11 3.74 4.59
N PHE A 14 12.37 3.96 4.96
CA PHE A 14 13.52 3.20 4.43
C PHE A 14 13.58 1.75 4.93
N ASP A 15 13.03 1.42 6.10
CA ASP A 15 13.08 0.08 6.69
C ASP A 15 11.87 -0.79 6.27
N SER A 16 10.82 -0.17 5.71
CA SER A 16 9.52 -0.81 5.49
C SER A 16 9.32 -1.35 4.07
N LEU A 17 10.15 -0.96 3.09
CA LEU A 17 9.93 -1.34 1.69
C LEU A 17 10.02 -2.85 1.46
N VAL A 18 8.98 -3.44 0.88
CA VAL A 18 8.97 -4.84 0.48
C VAL A 18 9.69 -5.01 -0.86
N TRP A 19 10.70 -5.88 -0.91
CA TRP A 19 11.54 -6.04 -2.10
C TRP A 19 10.79 -6.60 -3.30
N SER A 20 9.92 -7.57 -3.05
CA SER A 20 9.18 -8.27 -4.10
C SER A 20 8.33 -7.33 -4.96
N SER A 21 7.62 -6.40 -4.33
CA SER A 21 6.84 -5.35 -4.99
C SER A 21 7.74 -4.26 -5.54
N SER A 22 8.81 -3.89 -4.83
CA SER A 22 9.80 -2.91 -5.31
C SER A 22 10.41 -3.31 -6.66
N TRP A 23 10.80 -4.57 -6.86
CA TRP A 23 11.37 -5.04 -8.13
C TRP A 23 10.39 -4.95 -9.30
N LYS A 24 9.11 -5.27 -9.03
CA LYS A 24 8.04 -5.14 -10.02
C LYS A 24 7.85 -3.68 -10.42
N ILE A 25 7.91 -2.77 -9.46
CA ILE A 25 7.78 -1.33 -9.70
C ILE A 25 8.96 -0.76 -10.48
N LEU A 26 10.20 -1.15 -10.15
CA LEU A 26 11.37 -0.72 -10.92
C LEU A 26 11.26 -1.15 -12.39
N ALA A 27 10.77 -2.37 -12.65
CA ALA A 27 10.51 -2.84 -14.01
C ALA A 27 9.38 -2.03 -14.68
N ALA A 28 8.28 -1.76 -13.97
CA ALA A 28 7.17 -0.95 -14.47
C ALA A 28 7.56 0.50 -14.77
N ALA A 29 8.53 1.06 -14.02
CA ALA A 29 9.10 2.38 -14.25
C ALA A 29 10.03 2.44 -15.47
N GLY A 30 10.16 1.35 -16.24
CA GLY A 30 10.94 1.29 -17.48
C GLY A 30 12.43 1.02 -17.26
N MET A 31 12.85 0.63 -16.05
CA MET A 31 14.23 0.25 -15.80
C MET A 31 14.58 -1.02 -16.62
N PRO A 32 15.70 -1.03 -17.37
CA PRO A 32 16.09 -2.22 -18.13
C PRO A 32 16.24 -3.44 -17.22
N LYS A 33 15.74 -4.59 -17.67
CA LYS A 33 15.73 -5.86 -16.92
C LYS A 33 17.09 -6.22 -16.30
N PHE A 34 18.18 -5.93 -17.02
CA PHE A 34 19.54 -6.13 -16.53
C PHE A 34 19.82 -5.38 -15.22
N PHE A 35 19.42 -4.11 -15.12
CA PHE A 35 19.62 -3.31 -13.91
C PHE A 35 18.73 -3.80 -12.77
N VAL A 36 17.47 -4.13 -13.04
CA VAL A 36 16.55 -4.66 -12.02
C VAL A 36 17.12 -5.95 -11.41
N GLU A 37 17.63 -6.87 -12.26
CA GLU A 37 18.25 -8.12 -11.81
C GLU A 37 19.54 -7.88 -11.03
N LEU A 38 20.37 -6.91 -11.45
CA LEU A 38 21.58 -6.54 -10.72
C LEU A 38 21.26 -6.00 -9.32
N ILE A 39 20.28 -5.10 -9.22
CA ILE A 39 19.81 -4.55 -7.95
C ILE A 39 19.24 -5.67 -7.09
N ARG A 40 18.37 -6.51 -7.64
CA ARG A 40 17.80 -7.66 -6.94
C ARG A 40 18.89 -8.54 -6.33
N ARG A 41 19.91 -8.94 -7.10
CA ARG A 41 21.02 -9.75 -6.57
C ARG A 41 21.82 -9.05 -5.48
N LEU A 42 22.01 -7.72 -5.58
CA LEU A 42 22.65 -6.96 -4.52
C LEU A 42 21.89 -7.08 -3.20
N TYR A 43 20.56 -7.25 -3.24
CA TYR A 43 19.70 -7.35 -2.07
C TYR A 43 19.42 -8.81 -1.65
N ASP A 44 19.18 -9.75 -2.57
CA ASP A 44 18.82 -11.15 -2.26
C ASP A 44 19.89 -11.88 -1.41
N ASP A 45 21.17 -11.56 -1.58
CA ASP A 45 22.27 -12.14 -0.78
C ASP A 45 22.52 -11.40 0.57
N ALA A 46 21.67 -10.42 0.93
CA ALA A 46 21.87 -9.61 2.13
C ALA A 46 21.52 -10.38 3.41
N LYS A 47 22.56 -10.70 4.18
CA LYS A 47 22.43 -11.21 5.54
C LYS A 47 22.63 -10.09 6.56
N VAL A 48 21.72 -9.97 7.52
CA VAL A 48 21.75 -8.93 8.55
C VAL A 48 21.90 -9.57 9.92
N THR A 49 22.65 -8.91 10.78
CA THR A 49 22.67 -9.14 12.23
C THR A 49 22.55 -7.80 12.94
N ILE A 50 21.85 -7.77 14.05
CA ILE A 50 21.58 -6.55 14.83
C ILE A 50 22.44 -6.57 16.08
N ARG A 51 23.15 -5.48 16.36
CA ARG A 51 23.84 -5.31 17.65
C ARG A 51 22.80 -4.99 18.73
N ILE A 52 22.66 -5.88 19.69
CA ILE A 52 21.62 -5.84 20.73
C ILE A 52 22.05 -4.98 21.92
N ASN A 53 23.36 -4.85 22.19
CA ASN A 53 23.85 -4.09 23.33
C ASN A 53 25.21 -3.39 23.09
N LYS A 54 25.58 -2.50 24.02
CA LYS A 54 26.83 -1.75 23.95
C LYS A 54 28.04 -2.65 24.15
N GLU A 55 27.88 -3.80 24.78
CA GLU A 55 28.91 -4.80 25.02
C GLU A 55 29.24 -5.64 23.78
N GLY A 56 28.50 -5.45 22.67
CA GLY A 56 28.80 -6.08 21.38
C GLY A 56 28.08 -7.41 21.13
N LYS A 57 27.08 -7.77 21.95
CA LYS A 57 26.19 -8.90 21.67
C LYS A 57 25.40 -8.63 20.40
N VAL A 58 25.36 -9.62 19.52
CA VAL A 58 24.65 -9.56 18.24
C VAL A 58 23.48 -10.55 18.21
N SER A 59 22.50 -10.30 17.36
CA SER A 59 21.41 -11.24 17.05
C SER A 59 21.92 -12.38 16.18
N ASP A 60 21.09 -13.42 16.05
CA ASP A 60 21.26 -14.37 14.97
C ASP A 60 21.23 -13.67 13.62
N ILE A 61 21.89 -14.29 12.64
CA ILE A 61 21.92 -13.81 11.27
C ILE A 61 20.59 -14.20 10.61
N PHE A 62 19.92 -13.25 9.98
CA PHE A 62 18.70 -13.48 9.23
C PHE A 62 18.77 -12.80 7.86
N ASP A 63 17.98 -13.31 6.93
CA ASP A 63 17.87 -12.72 5.59
C ASP A 63 17.03 -11.45 5.69
N GLN A 64 17.56 -10.36 5.13
CA GLN A 64 16.77 -9.15 4.99
C GLN A 64 15.76 -9.38 3.87
N LYS A 65 14.48 -9.11 4.12
CA LYS A 65 13.41 -9.20 3.10
C LYS A 65 12.68 -7.87 2.86
N ILE A 66 12.89 -6.92 3.76
CA ILE A 66 12.28 -5.60 3.76
C ILE A 66 13.34 -4.53 4.05
N GLY A 67 13.01 -3.32 3.64
CA GLY A 67 13.84 -2.14 3.83
C GLY A 67 15.01 -2.08 2.86
N VAL A 68 15.45 -0.86 2.57
CA VAL A 68 16.63 -0.60 1.75
C VAL A 68 17.86 -0.39 2.65
N ARG A 69 19.06 -0.60 2.10
CA ARG A 69 20.29 -0.50 2.90
C ARG A 69 20.58 0.96 3.27
N GLN A 70 20.60 1.26 4.57
CA GLN A 70 21.01 2.60 5.03
C GLN A 70 22.48 2.87 4.66
N GLY A 71 22.77 4.10 4.23
CA GLY A 71 24.12 4.51 3.79
C GLY A 71 24.49 4.13 2.35
N SER A 72 23.61 3.43 1.61
CA SER A 72 23.80 3.18 0.18
C SER A 72 23.28 4.34 -0.66
N CYS A 73 24.06 4.78 -1.66
CA CYS A 73 23.64 5.82 -2.62
C CYS A 73 22.46 5.37 -3.50
N LEU A 74 22.23 4.06 -3.64
CA LEU A 74 21.15 3.51 -4.45
C LEU A 74 19.81 3.48 -3.69
N SER A 75 19.85 3.37 -2.36
CA SER A 75 18.65 3.23 -1.54
C SER A 75 17.67 4.41 -1.67
N PRO A 76 18.11 5.68 -1.66
CA PRO A 76 17.21 6.82 -1.91
C PRO A 76 16.57 6.78 -3.30
N ILE A 77 17.30 6.31 -4.32
CA ILE A 77 16.79 6.24 -5.69
C ILE A 77 15.69 5.18 -5.80
N ILE A 78 15.91 3.99 -5.23
CA ILE A 78 14.90 2.94 -5.19
C ILE A 78 13.66 3.44 -4.44
N PHE A 79 13.86 4.06 -3.28
CA PHE A 79 12.77 4.58 -2.47
C PHE A 79 11.92 5.61 -3.23
N ILE A 80 12.56 6.60 -3.88
CA ILE A 80 11.86 7.62 -4.66
C ILE A 80 11.08 7.02 -5.82
N LEU A 81 11.66 6.05 -6.55
CA LEU A 81 10.96 5.40 -7.67
C LEU A 81 9.73 4.60 -7.21
N VAL A 82 9.83 3.94 -6.06
CA VAL A 82 8.71 3.19 -5.49
C VAL A 82 7.62 4.13 -4.99
N LEU A 83 7.99 5.21 -4.30
CA LEU A 83 7.04 6.20 -3.80
C LEU A 83 6.36 6.97 -4.94
N ASP A 84 7.11 7.38 -5.98
CA ASP A 84 6.57 8.04 -7.17
C ASP A 84 5.54 7.16 -7.88
N HIS A 85 5.77 5.85 -7.98
CA HIS A 85 4.76 4.93 -8.52
C HIS A 85 3.47 4.92 -7.69
N CYS A 86 3.57 4.91 -6.37
CA CYS A 86 2.40 4.94 -5.48
C CYS A 86 1.62 6.27 -5.61
N ILE A 87 2.34 7.39 -5.67
CA ILE A 87 1.75 8.72 -5.87
C ILE A 87 1.04 8.80 -7.22
N ARG A 88 1.67 8.33 -8.30
CA ARG A 88 1.07 8.32 -9.65
C ARG A 88 -0.21 7.49 -9.70
N ALA A 89 -0.23 6.32 -9.07
CA ALA A 89 -1.43 5.50 -8.99
C ALA A 89 -2.59 6.26 -8.32
N ALA A 90 -2.31 7.00 -7.24
CA ALA A 90 -3.31 7.84 -6.56
C ALA A 90 -3.76 9.03 -7.42
N VAL A 91 -2.83 9.70 -8.13
CA VAL A 91 -3.14 10.79 -9.06
C VAL A 91 -4.06 10.29 -10.19
N GLU A 92 -3.70 9.18 -10.84
CA GLU A 92 -4.49 8.59 -11.93
C GLU A 92 -5.92 8.25 -11.46
N ALA A 93 -6.07 7.68 -10.26
CA ALA A 93 -7.38 7.41 -9.67
C ALA A 93 -8.20 8.69 -9.42
N CYS A 94 -7.55 9.78 -8.99
CA CYS A 94 -8.21 11.08 -8.85
C CYS A 94 -8.67 11.64 -10.20
N GLU A 95 -7.81 11.58 -11.22
CA GLU A 95 -8.11 12.06 -12.57
C GLU A 95 -9.30 11.31 -13.18
N GLU A 96 -9.41 10.00 -12.95
CA GLU A 96 -10.56 9.19 -13.38
C GLU A 96 -11.89 9.66 -12.77
N ARG A 97 -11.86 10.30 -11.60
CA ARG A 97 -13.03 10.91 -10.94
C ARG A 97 -13.23 12.38 -11.29
N GLY A 98 -12.34 12.98 -12.08
CA GLY A 98 -12.33 14.41 -12.37
C GLY A 98 -11.86 15.26 -11.18
N PHE A 99 -11.15 14.67 -10.22
CA PHE A 99 -10.56 15.37 -9.09
C PHE A 99 -9.20 15.97 -9.46
N GLU A 100 -8.92 17.16 -8.96
CA GLU A 100 -7.67 17.89 -9.24
C GLU A 100 -6.88 18.15 -7.96
N VAL A 101 -5.89 17.29 -7.71
CA VAL A 101 -4.99 17.36 -6.56
C VAL A 101 -3.60 17.83 -6.97
N GLU A 102 -3.04 18.74 -6.18
CA GLU A 102 -1.63 19.13 -6.26
C GLU A 102 -0.83 18.32 -5.24
N TRP A 103 0.38 17.90 -5.60
CA TRP A 103 1.28 17.20 -4.70
C TRP A 103 2.72 17.68 -4.86
N LEU A 104 3.49 17.62 -3.77
CA LEU A 104 4.92 17.92 -3.73
C LEU A 104 5.59 16.93 -2.78
N GLY A 105 6.61 16.21 -3.26
CA GLY A 105 7.36 15.25 -2.44
C GLY A 105 8.82 15.67 -2.26
N TYR A 106 9.37 15.43 -1.08
CA TYR A 106 10.81 15.48 -0.82
C TYR A 106 11.21 14.32 0.10
N ALA A 107 12.02 13.40 -0.43
CA ALA A 107 12.33 12.14 0.26
C ALA A 107 11.04 11.42 0.70
N ASP A 108 10.83 11.19 1.99
CA ASP A 108 9.65 10.58 2.59
C ASP A 108 8.55 11.59 3.00
N ASP A 109 8.83 12.89 2.97
CA ASP A 109 7.83 13.93 3.22
C ASP A 109 6.99 14.18 1.96
N LEU A 110 5.66 14.13 2.11
CA LEU A 110 4.74 14.39 1.02
C LEU A 110 3.70 15.45 1.41
N TYR A 111 3.58 16.48 0.60
CA TYR A 111 2.54 17.51 0.70
C TYR A 111 1.47 17.28 -0.37
N ILE A 112 0.20 17.39 0.00
CA ILE A 112 -0.97 17.23 -0.87
C ILE A 112 -1.91 18.41 -0.65
N ALA A 113 -2.53 18.93 -1.71
CA ALA A 113 -3.52 19.99 -1.62
C ALA A 113 -4.65 19.82 -2.65
N GLY A 114 -5.89 20.04 -2.23
CA GLY A 114 -7.09 19.90 -3.05
C GLY A 114 -8.02 21.11 -2.94
N ASN A 115 -8.92 21.23 -3.91
CA ASN A 115 -9.99 22.22 -3.91
C ASN A 115 -11.13 21.83 -2.95
N SER A 116 -11.22 20.56 -2.56
CA SER A 116 -12.18 20.08 -1.56
C SER A 116 -11.54 19.10 -0.58
N VAL A 117 -12.24 18.90 0.55
CA VAL A 117 -11.93 17.88 1.54
C VAL A 117 -11.97 16.48 0.92
N GLU A 118 -13.00 16.21 0.14
CA GLU A 118 -13.26 14.92 -0.51
C GLU A 118 -12.13 14.53 -1.48
N GLU A 119 -11.62 15.49 -2.26
CA GLU A 119 -10.50 15.25 -3.18
C GLU A 119 -9.25 14.77 -2.44
N VAL A 120 -8.91 15.43 -1.32
CA VAL A 120 -7.72 15.11 -0.53
C VAL A 120 -7.89 13.80 0.25
N GLU A 121 -9.09 13.56 0.79
CA GLU A 121 -9.42 12.28 1.45
C GLU A 121 -9.35 11.11 0.46
N PHE A 122 -9.89 11.28 -0.74
CA PHE A 122 -9.85 10.25 -1.77
C PHE A 122 -8.40 9.96 -2.21
N PHE A 123 -7.60 11.00 -2.48
CA PHE A 123 -6.20 10.83 -2.82
C PHE A 123 -5.42 10.07 -1.72
N LEU A 124 -5.64 10.41 -0.45
CA LEU A 124 -4.97 9.74 0.66
C LEU A 124 -5.34 8.26 0.79
N GLN A 125 -6.60 7.90 0.52
CA GLN A 125 -7.04 6.51 0.52
C GLN A 125 -6.34 5.70 -0.59
N GLU A 126 -6.28 6.25 -1.80
CA GLU A 126 -5.60 5.60 -2.93
C GLU A 126 -4.09 5.51 -2.70
N LEU A 127 -3.48 6.58 -2.17
CA LEU A 127 -2.07 6.58 -1.77
C LEU A 127 -1.80 5.53 -0.70
N GLN A 128 -2.65 5.43 0.32
CA GLN A 128 -2.50 4.44 1.40
C GLN A 128 -2.59 3.01 0.86
N ALA A 129 -3.52 2.74 -0.06
CA ALA A 129 -3.65 1.43 -0.70
C ALA A 129 -2.41 1.07 -1.52
N ALA A 130 -1.90 2.00 -2.33
CA ALA A 130 -0.70 1.79 -3.14
C ALA A 130 0.56 1.65 -2.28
N ALA A 131 0.72 2.51 -1.26
CA ALA A 131 1.82 2.48 -0.30
C ALA A 131 1.86 1.14 0.46
N TYR A 132 0.70 0.61 0.84
CA TYR A 132 0.62 -0.65 1.56
C TYR A 132 1.15 -1.83 0.74
N TYR A 133 0.88 -1.87 -0.57
CA TYR A 133 1.40 -2.89 -1.48
C TYR A 133 2.95 -2.96 -1.49
N VAL A 134 3.60 -1.83 -1.21
CA VAL A 134 5.05 -1.71 -1.17
C VAL A 134 5.62 -1.78 0.24
N GLY A 135 4.77 -2.07 1.24
CA GLY A 135 5.14 -2.13 2.66
C GLY A 135 5.20 -0.78 3.37
N LEU A 136 4.90 0.33 2.68
CA LEU A 136 4.84 1.65 3.29
C LEU A 136 3.52 1.84 4.04
N MET A 137 3.62 2.47 5.22
CA MET A 137 2.46 2.82 6.03
C MET A 137 2.50 4.29 6.38
N ILE A 138 1.38 4.98 6.19
CA ILE A 138 1.24 6.39 6.58
C ILE A 138 1.23 6.48 8.11
N ASN A 139 2.02 7.41 8.64
CA ASN A 139 2.11 7.72 10.05
C ASN A 139 1.00 8.69 10.44
N GLY A 140 -0.09 8.17 10.99
CA GLY A 140 -1.23 9.01 11.35
C GLY A 140 -0.97 10.01 12.48
N ASP A 141 0.04 9.77 13.33
CA ASP A 141 0.39 10.67 14.43
C ASP A 141 1.21 11.86 13.96
N LYS A 142 2.01 11.68 12.90
CA LYS A 142 2.84 12.74 12.32
C LYS A 142 2.22 13.40 11.09
N THR A 143 1.26 12.75 10.45
CA THR A 143 0.56 13.32 9.31
C THR A 143 -0.34 14.46 9.78
N VAL A 144 -0.20 15.64 9.19
CA VAL A 144 -0.91 16.86 9.60
C VAL A 144 -1.91 17.27 8.53
N VAL A 145 -3.17 17.44 8.93
CA VAL A 145 -4.24 17.93 8.06
C VAL A 145 -4.50 19.41 8.34
N MET A 146 -4.53 20.21 7.30
CA MET A 146 -4.84 21.64 7.33
C MET A 146 -6.04 21.93 6.41
N ALA A 147 -7.23 21.94 7.00
CA ALA A 147 -8.47 22.32 6.31
C ALA A 147 -9.49 22.88 7.31
N LYS A 148 -10.42 23.73 6.82
CA LYS A 148 -11.45 24.33 7.67
C LYS A 148 -12.51 23.27 8.03
N GLY A 149 -12.52 22.79 9.27
CA GLY A 149 -13.51 21.84 9.79
C GLY A 149 -13.12 20.35 9.69
N MET A 150 -11.88 20.03 9.31
CA MET A 150 -11.37 18.64 9.32
C MET A 150 -10.50 18.40 10.56
N THR A 151 -10.48 17.15 11.05
CA THR A 151 -9.50 16.71 12.05
C THR A 151 -8.63 15.62 11.45
N THR A 152 -7.35 15.53 11.81
CA THR A 152 -6.41 14.50 11.33
C THR A 152 -7.00 13.07 11.36
N LYS A 153 -7.80 12.75 12.38
CA LYS A 153 -8.48 11.46 12.55
C LYS A 153 -9.65 11.17 11.60
N SER A 154 -10.22 12.20 10.95
CA SER A 154 -11.32 12.02 9.99
C SER A 154 -10.80 11.69 8.58
N VAL A 155 -9.59 12.15 8.26
CA VAL A 155 -8.96 12.06 6.93
C VAL A 155 -8.14 10.80 6.76
N LEU A 156 -7.33 10.53 7.78
CA LEU A 156 -6.69 9.25 7.95
C LEU A 156 -7.78 8.38 8.53
N CYS A 157 -8.41 7.52 7.73
CA CYS A 157 -9.12 6.41 8.30
C CYS A 157 -8.12 5.56 9.09
N LYS A 158 -8.02 5.89 10.37
CA LYS A 158 -7.78 5.08 11.57
C LYS A 158 -6.95 3.83 11.28
N GLY A 159 -5.68 3.84 11.73
CA GLY A 159 -4.67 2.79 11.57
C GLY A 159 -5.04 1.39 12.11
N GLY A 160 -6.01 0.77 11.47
CA GLY A 160 -6.34 -0.65 11.47
C GLY A 160 -6.90 -0.96 10.10
N LEU A 161 -6.80 -2.21 9.65
CA LEU A 161 -7.35 -2.63 8.36
C LEU A 161 -8.80 -2.11 8.27
N THR A 162 -9.12 -1.29 7.27
CA THR A 162 -10.51 -0.96 6.98
C THR A 162 -11.08 -2.11 6.19
N GLU A 163 -12.01 -2.81 6.81
CA GLU A 163 -12.80 -3.82 6.14
C GLU A 163 -13.97 -3.12 5.45
N GLU A 164 -14.05 -3.25 4.13
CA GLU A 164 -15.16 -2.74 3.33
C GLU A 164 -16.25 -3.81 3.26
N ARG A 165 -17.49 -3.43 3.52
CA ARG A 165 -18.64 -4.33 3.41
C ARG A 165 -18.94 -4.58 1.93
N VAL A 166 -18.93 -5.85 1.55
CA VAL A 166 -19.13 -6.29 0.17
C VAL A 166 -20.15 -7.41 0.08
N ALA A 167 -20.81 -7.50 -1.06
CA ALA A 167 -21.63 -8.63 -1.46
C ALA A 167 -21.00 -9.31 -2.67
N VAL A 168 -20.67 -10.60 -2.54
CA VAL A 168 -20.11 -11.43 -3.60
C VAL A 168 -21.20 -12.33 -4.15
N LYS A 169 -21.40 -12.30 -5.47
CA LYS A 169 -22.36 -13.16 -6.15
C LYS A 169 -21.70 -14.46 -6.59
N TRP A 170 -22.13 -15.56 -5.98
CA TRP A 170 -21.83 -16.93 -6.34
C TRP A 170 -22.98 -17.54 -7.15
N ASP A 171 -22.78 -18.74 -7.68
CA ASP A 171 -23.79 -19.43 -8.51
C ASP A 171 -25.06 -19.81 -7.74
N ASP A 172 -24.93 -20.05 -6.43
CA ASP A 172 -25.98 -20.50 -5.53
C ASP A 172 -26.57 -19.37 -4.67
N GLY A 173 -26.00 -18.16 -4.70
CA GLY A 173 -26.50 -17.04 -3.90
C GLY A 173 -25.62 -15.78 -3.89
N ILE A 174 -26.05 -14.80 -3.11
CA ILE A 174 -25.28 -13.60 -2.80
C ILE A 174 -24.87 -13.68 -1.35
N TYR A 175 -23.57 -13.55 -1.10
CA TYR A 175 -22.98 -13.70 0.23
C TYR A 175 -22.30 -12.39 0.62
N GLU A 176 -22.59 -11.93 1.83
CA GLU A 176 -22.03 -10.71 2.38
C GLU A 176 -20.81 -11.00 3.24
N GLY A 177 -19.85 -10.09 3.18
CA GLY A 177 -18.62 -10.19 3.94
C GLY A 177 -17.85 -8.90 3.98
N TRP A 178 -16.63 -9.01 4.48
CA TRP A 178 -15.73 -7.90 4.75
C TRP A 178 -14.45 -8.08 3.94
N LEU A 179 -14.27 -7.19 2.95
CA LEU A 179 -13.11 -7.16 2.07
C LEU A 179 -11.96 -6.44 2.76
N ARG A 180 -10.79 -7.07 2.80
CA ARG A 180 -9.54 -6.47 3.27
C ARG A 180 -8.37 -6.85 2.36
N PRO A 181 -7.34 -6.00 2.22
CA PRO A 181 -6.14 -6.35 1.48
C PRO A 181 -5.42 -7.54 2.12
N VAL A 182 -4.74 -8.34 1.29
CA VAL A 182 -3.85 -9.43 1.75
C VAL A 182 -2.41 -8.97 1.57
N VAL A 183 -1.60 -9.15 2.61
CA VAL A 183 -0.14 -9.11 2.51
C VAL A 183 0.30 -10.56 2.50
N ASP A 184 0.51 -11.09 1.29
CA ASP A 184 1.08 -12.44 1.14
C ASP A 184 2.56 -12.31 0.77
N ASP A 185 3.39 -13.01 1.55
CA ASP A 185 4.85 -13.03 1.41
C ASP A 185 5.34 -14.17 0.51
N ASP A 186 4.45 -15.08 0.08
CA ASP A 186 4.84 -16.27 -0.71
C ASP A 186 4.74 -16.04 -2.23
N LEU A 187 5.87 -15.66 -2.83
CA LEU A 187 5.98 -15.35 -4.26
C LEU A 187 5.96 -16.57 -5.19
N ASP A 188 6.16 -17.78 -4.69
CA ASP A 188 6.20 -19.01 -5.50
C ASP A 188 4.80 -19.63 -5.74
N SER A 189 3.78 -19.04 -5.12
CA SER A 189 2.38 -19.38 -5.40
C SER A 189 2.00 -19.04 -6.85
N ARG A 190 1.23 -19.90 -7.51
CA ARG A 190 0.60 -19.59 -8.83
C ARG A 190 -0.55 -18.58 -8.69
N PHE A 191 -0.96 -18.29 -7.47
CA PHE A 191 -2.07 -17.42 -7.13
C PHE A 191 -1.61 -16.37 -6.11
N HIS A 192 -1.51 -15.11 -6.53
CA HIS A 192 -1.13 -13.99 -5.66
C HIS A 192 -2.36 -13.16 -5.32
N PRO A 193 -3.07 -13.45 -4.22
CA PRO A 193 -4.27 -12.72 -3.87
C PRO A 193 -3.94 -11.27 -3.51
N THR A 194 -4.79 -10.36 -3.98
CA THR A 194 -4.69 -8.94 -3.63
C THR A 194 -5.51 -8.59 -2.39
N HIS A 195 -6.61 -9.32 -2.19
CA HIS A 195 -7.59 -9.08 -1.13
C HIS A 195 -8.15 -10.41 -0.63
N GLN A 196 -8.81 -10.39 0.52
CA GLN A 196 -9.59 -11.50 1.04
C GLN A 196 -10.92 -10.97 1.56
N VAL A 197 -11.96 -11.80 1.45
CA VAL A 197 -13.27 -11.54 2.05
C VAL A 197 -13.45 -12.48 3.22
N ILE A 198 -13.76 -11.90 4.39
CA ILE A 198 -14.27 -12.65 5.55
C ILE A 198 -15.79 -12.58 5.49
N TYR A 199 -16.43 -13.70 5.14
CA TYR A 199 -17.88 -13.79 5.06
C TYR A 199 -18.51 -13.84 6.45
N ASP A 200 -19.79 -13.52 6.53
CA ASP A 200 -20.53 -13.48 7.79
C ASP A 200 -20.67 -14.85 8.48
N ASP A 201 -20.53 -15.93 7.71
CA ASP A 201 -20.49 -17.30 8.24
C ASP A 201 -19.12 -17.68 8.85
N GLY A 202 -18.15 -16.78 8.79
CA GLY A 202 -16.79 -16.97 9.29
C GLY A 202 -15.82 -17.58 8.28
N SER A 203 -16.27 -17.93 7.07
CA SER A 203 -15.39 -18.40 6.01
C SER A 203 -14.51 -17.27 5.46
N VAL A 204 -13.27 -17.59 5.09
CA VAL A 204 -12.30 -16.63 4.55
C VAL A 204 -11.84 -17.12 3.19
N VAL A 205 -11.99 -16.27 2.17
CA VAL A 205 -11.59 -16.60 0.80
C VAL A 205 -10.75 -15.46 0.23
N ALA A 206 -9.65 -15.82 -0.42
CA ALA A 206 -8.71 -14.88 -1.02
C ALA A 206 -9.02 -14.65 -2.50
N TYR A 207 -8.81 -13.43 -2.98
CA TYR A 207 -9.17 -13.00 -4.32
C TYR A 207 -8.16 -12.05 -4.96
N ILE A 208 -8.11 -12.12 -6.29
CA ILE A 208 -7.53 -11.10 -7.16
C ILE A 208 -8.66 -10.15 -7.60
N VAL A 209 -8.59 -8.89 -7.16
CA VAL A 209 -9.54 -7.86 -7.58
C VAL A 209 -9.22 -7.43 -9.00
N LYS A 210 -10.23 -7.42 -9.87
CA LYS A 210 -10.17 -7.01 -11.27
C LYS A 210 -11.00 -5.76 -11.50
N LYS A 211 -10.79 -5.11 -12.64
CA LYS A 211 -11.52 -3.90 -13.04
C LYS A 211 -13.03 -4.11 -13.07
N ALA A 212 -13.76 -3.02 -12.86
CA ALA A 212 -15.22 -2.93 -13.00
C ALA A 212 -16.01 -3.87 -12.06
N GLY A 213 -15.52 -4.21 -10.86
CA GLY A 213 -16.29 -4.99 -9.87
C GLY A 213 -16.26 -6.50 -10.10
N TRP A 214 -15.18 -7.02 -10.67
CA TRP A 214 -14.94 -8.46 -10.79
C TRP A 214 -13.85 -8.89 -9.81
N ILE A 215 -13.98 -10.09 -9.24
CA ILE A 215 -12.93 -10.74 -8.45
C ILE A 215 -12.67 -12.14 -9.02
N GLN A 216 -11.46 -12.66 -8.81
CA GLN A 216 -11.09 -14.02 -9.19
C GLN A 216 -10.53 -14.76 -7.97
N ASP A 217 -11.01 -15.97 -7.71
CA ASP A 217 -10.49 -16.83 -6.64
C ASP A 217 -9.29 -17.69 -7.09
N GLU A 218 -8.81 -18.56 -6.20
CA GLU A 218 -7.67 -19.44 -6.45
C GLU A 218 -7.91 -20.45 -7.58
N ASP A 219 -9.14 -20.96 -7.67
CA ASP A 219 -9.57 -21.93 -8.68
C ASP A 219 -9.74 -21.30 -10.08
N GLY A 220 -9.84 -19.96 -10.13
CA GLY A 220 -9.89 -19.17 -11.35
C GLY A 220 -11.30 -18.71 -11.74
N ASP A 221 -12.27 -18.93 -10.87
CA ASP A 221 -13.64 -18.53 -11.06
C ASP A 221 -13.79 -17.02 -10.91
N LYS A 222 -14.60 -16.43 -11.79
CA LYS A 222 -14.82 -14.97 -11.83
C LYS A 222 -16.14 -14.63 -11.19
N LEU A 223 -16.08 -13.92 -10.07
CA LEU A 223 -17.24 -13.55 -9.29
C LEU A 223 -17.49 -12.04 -9.37
N ARG A 224 -18.75 -11.65 -9.20
CA ARG A 224 -19.12 -10.24 -9.15
C ARG A 224 -19.08 -9.76 -7.70
N ILE A 225 -18.36 -8.67 -7.45
CA ILE A 225 -18.34 -8.00 -6.15
C ILE A 225 -19.10 -6.69 -6.22
N THR A 226 -19.96 -6.46 -5.24
CA THR A 226 -20.69 -5.19 -5.05
C THR A 226 -20.25 -4.58 -3.73
N ARG A 227 -19.77 -3.34 -3.77
CA ARG A 227 -19.40 -2.57 -2.58
C ARG A 227 -20.66 -1.95 -1.98
N LEU A 228 -20.93 -2.21 -0.70
CA LEU A 228 -22.15 -1.78 -0.02
C LEU A 228 -21.98 -0.42 0.69
N GLY A 229 -20.78 0.17 0.67
CA GLY A 229 -20.51 1.51 1.18
C GLY A 229 -20.40 1.62 2.70
N PHE A 230 -20.34 0.49 3.42
CA PHE A 230 -20.09 0.46 4.86
C PHE A 230 -18.64 0.03 5.13
N ASN A 231 -17.95 0.74 6.02
CA ASN A 231 -16.57 0.42 6.42
C ASN A 231 -16.51 0.16 7.92
N ARG A 232 -15.76 -0.87 8.35
CA ARG A 232 -15.44 -1.10 9.77
C ARG A 232 -13.94 -1.16 9.98
N LEU A 233 -13.54 -0.89 11.22
CA LEU A 233 -12.14 -1.01 11.64
C LEU A 233 -11.91 -2.42 12.16
N VAL A 234 -10.83 -3.03 11.71
CA VAL A 234 -10.29 -4.24 12.32
C VAL A 234 -9.41 -3.81 13.49
N GLY A 235 -9.79 -4.23 14.70
CA GLY A 235 -9.01 -4.07 15.94
C GLY A 235 -8.10 -5.25 16.20
#